data_AF-X1LFP0-F1
#
_entry.id   AF-X1LFP0-F1
#
_cell.length_a   1.000
_cell.length_b   1.000
_cell.length_c   1.000
_cell.angle_alpha   90.00
_cell.angle_beta   90.00
_cell.angle_gamma   90.00
#
_symmetry.space_group_name_H-M   'P 1'
#
loop_
_entity.id
_entity.type
_entity.pdbx_description
1 polymer ?
#
loop_
_entity_poly.entity_id
_entity_poly.type
_entity_poly.pdbx_seq_one_letter_code
_entity_poly.pdbx_strand_id
1 'polypeptide(L)'
;MKVMNNGIETKEDNSTSEDKGYIKIEKYNERAIKKLADNYKQIIELLGEDTEREGLKNTPVRTAKAMQFLTYGYGLNPEKIVQEAMFKEEYQHMVIVKDIEIYSLCEHHILPFIGKA
;
A
#
# COMPACT_ATOMS: atom_id res chain seq x y z
N MET A 1 12.89 22.38 3.96
CA MET A 1 13.04 20.98 3.49
C MET A 1 12.12 20.80 2.29
N LYS A 2 12.67 20.76 1.08
CA LYS A 2 11.90 20.70 -0.17
C LYS A 2 11.83 19.22 -0.56
N VAL A 3 10.67 18.59 -0.34
CA VAL A 3 10.43 17.20 -0.76
C VAL A 3 10.15 17.23 -2.26
N MET A 4 11.13 16.86 -3.06
CA MET A 4 10.98 16.69 -4.51
C MET A 4 10.43 15.29 -4.76
N ASN A 5 9.16 15.18 -5.15
CA ASN A 5 8.56 13.91 -5.54
C ASN A 5 8.52 13.83 -7.07
N ASN A 6 9.22 12.85 -7.64
CA ASN A 6 9.39 12.68 -9.07
C ASN A 6 8.10 12.18 -9.75
N GLY A 7 7.37 13.14 -10.33
CA GLY A 7 6.64 13.06 -11.59
C GLY A 7 5.82 11.79 -11.89
N ILE A 8 4.50 11.87 -11.65
CA ILE A 8 3.49 11.15 -12.44
C ILE A 8 2.31 12.11 -12.66
N GLU A 9 2.12 12.53 -13.91
CA GLU A 9 1.05 13.42 -14.34
C GLU A 9 -0.34 12.83 -14.05
N THR A 10 -1.21 13.61 -13.40
CA THR A 10 -2.65 13.37 -13.32
C THR A 10 -3.37 14.61 -13.82
N LYS A 11 -4.15 14.48 -14.91
CA LYS A 11 -4.95 15.56 -15.47
C LYS A 11 -6.03 16.02 -14.47
N GLU A 12 -6.15 17.33 -14.35
CA GLU A 12 -6.95 18.07 -13.37
C GLU A 12 -8.45 17.99 -13.62
N ASP A 13 -9.20 17.68 -12.56
CA ASP A 13 -10.55 18.18 -12.35
C ASP A 13 -10.47 19.71 -12.21
N ASN A 14 -11.15 20.42 -13.12
CA ASN A 14 -11.28 21.88 -13.09
C ASN A 14 -12.26 22.30 -11.98
N SER A 15 -11.77 22.35 -10.75
CA SER A 15 -12.35 23.20 -9.71
C SER A 15 -11.23 23.80 -8.87
N THR A 16 -11.06 25.11 -9.00
CA THR A 16 -10.09 25.96 -8.30
C THR A 16 -9.96 25.62 -6.81
N SER A 17 -8.83 25.04 -6.40
CA SER A 17 -8.46 24.83 -4.99
C SER A 17 -7.02 25.26 -4.75
N GLU A 18 -6.78 26.56 -4.64
CA GLU A 18 -5.48 27.13 -4.28
C GLU A 18 -5.11 26.96 -2.78
N ASP A 19 -5.76 26.06 -2.05
CA ASP A 19 -5.53 25.85 -0.62
C ASP A 19 -5.68 24.37 -0.19
N LYS A 20 -5.01 23.45 -0.89
CA LYS A 20 -4.87 22.07 -0.42
C LYS A 20 -3.39 21.80 -0.16
N GLY A 21 -3.06 21.49 1.10
CA GLY A 21 -1.72 21.06 1.54
C GLY A 21 -1.33 19.69 0.97
N TYR A 22 -0.98 18.72 1.82
CA TYR A 22 -0.68 17.36 1.35
C TYR A 22 -1.92 16.65 0.82
N ILE A 23 -1.84 16.11 -0.40
CA ILE A 23 -2.88 15.27 -1.01
C ILE A 23 -2.33 13.85 -1.11
N LYS A 24 -2.96 12.90 -0.41
CA LYS A 24 -2.69 11.47 -0.57
C LYS A 24 -3.47 10.96 -1.78
N ILE A 25 -2.78 10.46 -2.79
CA ILE A 25 -3.41 9.82 -3.95
C ILE A 25 -3.17 8.31 -3.85
N GLU A 26 -4.22 7.54 -3.61
CA GLU A 26 -4.16 6.08 -3.66
C GLU A 26 -4.50 5.60 -5.08
N LYS A 27 -3.52 4.98 -5.74
CA LYS A 27 -3.69 4.43 -7.09
C LYS A 27 -3.66 2.92 -7.03
N TYR A 28 -4.76 2.30 -7.45
CA TYR A 28 -4.90 0.85 -7.52
C TYR A 28 -4.92 0.36 -8.96
N ASN A 29 -4.58 -0.90 -9.16
CA ASN A 29 -4.82 -1.58 -10.42
C ASN A 29 -6.29 -2.05 -10.45
N GLU A 30 -7.15 -1.27 -11.11
CA GLU A 30 -8.60 -1.53 -11.22
C GLU A 30 -8.92 -2.90 -11.85
N ARG A 31 -8.14 -3.32 -12.84
CA ARG A 31 -8.30 -4.64 -13.47
C ARG A 31 -8.04 -5.76 -12.47
N ALA A 32 -6.99 -5.62 -11.66
CA ALA A 32 -6.66 -6.59 -10.62
C ALA A 32 -7.69 -6.56 -9.49
N ILE A 33 -8.20 -5.37 -9.09
CA ILE A 33 -9.28 -5.26 -8.09
C ILE A 33 -10.47 -6.09 -8.53
N LYS A 34 -10.95 -5.89 -9.76
CA LYS A 34 -12.14 -6.59 -10.26
C LYS A 34 -11.96 -8.12 -10.17
N LYS A 35 -10.85 -8.64 -10.71
CA LYS A 35 -10.57 -10.08 -10.70
C LYS A 35 -10.39 -10.65 -9.30
N LEU A 36 -9.66 -9.96 -8.43
CA LEU A 36 -9.44 -10.39 -7.05
C LEU A 36 -10.75 -10.34 -6.25
N ALA A 37 -11.59 -9.33 -6.46
CA ALA A 37 -12.90 -9.24 -5.82
C ALA A 37 -13.80 -10.42 -6.23
N ASP A 38 -13.84 -10.77 -7.52
CA ASP A 38 -14.59 -11.94 -7.98
C ASP A 38 -14.09 -13.25 -7.32
N ASN A 39 -12.78 -13.38 -7.12
CA ASN A 39 -12.19 -14.54 -6.42
C ASN A 39 -12.49 -14.54 -4.92
N TYR A 40 -12.39 -13.39 -4.25
CA TYR A 40 -12.68 -13.28 -2.82
C TYR A 40 -14.17 -13.50 -2.53
N LYS A 41 -15.06 -13.09 -3.43
CA LYS A 41 -16.49 -13.42 -3.33
C LYS A 41 -16.68 -14.93 -3.29
N GLN A 42 -16.08 -15.65 -4.24
CA GLN A 42 -16.14 -17.12 -4.28
C GLN A 42 -15.55 -17.77 -3.03
N ILE A 43 -14.41 -17.27 -2.53
CA ILE A 43 -13.81 -17.79 -1.28
C ILE A 43 -14.80 -17.65 -0.11
N ILE A 44 -15.43 -16.49 0.03
CA ILE A 44 -16.40 -16.23 1.11
C ILE A 44 -17.61 -17.17 1.01
N GLU A 45 -18.16 -17.36 -0.20
CA GLU A 45 -19.26 -18.30 -0.44
C GLU A 45 -18.85 -19.75 -0.12
N LEU A 46 -17.65 -20.17 -0.51
CA LEU A 46 -17.12 -21.51 -0.22
C LEU A 46 -16.86 -21.75 1.27
N LEU A 47 -16.66 -20.69 2.05
CA LEU A 47 -16.59 -20.75 3.51
C LEU A 47 -17.97 -20.85 4.18
N GLY A 48 -19.07 -20.81 3.40
CA GLY A 48 -20.45 -20.94 3.89
C GLY A 48 -21.08 -19.61 4.34
N GLU A 49 -20.48 -18.47 4.03
CA GLU A 49 -21.01 -17.14 4.38
C GLU A 49 -21.93 -16.59 3.27
N ASP A 50 -22.88 -15.74 3.65
CA ASP A 50 -23.73 -15.00 2.72
C ASP A 50 -23.06 -13.68 2.29
N THR A 51 -22.63 -13.59 1.03
CA THR A 51 -21.98 -12.38 0.49
C THR A 51 -22.92 -11.18 0.36
N GLU A 52 -24.23 -11.37 0.37
CA GLU A 52 -25.19 -10.27 0.23
C GLU A 52 -25.51 -9.59 1.57
N ARG A 53 -25.06 -10.16 2.70
CA ARG A 53 -25.19 -9.52 4.01
C ARG A 53 -24.46 -8.16 4.02
N GLU A 54 -25.05 -7.18 4.70
CA GLU A 54 -24.58 -5.79 4.72
C GLU A 54 -23.06 -5.67 4.98
N GLY A 55 -22.54 -6.45 5.94
CA GLY A 55 -21.13 -6.47 6.30
C GLY A 55 -20.19 -7.04 5.23
N LEU A 56 -20.66 -7.95 4.35
CA LEU A 56 -19.82 -8.63 3.35
C LEU A 56 -19.99 -8.12 1.94
N LYS A 57 -21.06 -7.41 1.62
CA LYS A 57 -21.33 -6.91 0.26
C LYS A 57 -20.12 -6.22 -0.38
N ASN A 58 -19.39 -5.44 0.40
CA ASN A 58 -18.19 -4.73 -0.04
C ASN A 58 -16.86 -5.41 0.38
N THR A 59 -16.90 -6.51 1.13
CA THR A 59 -15.69 -7.23 1.58
C THR A 59 -14.79 -7.67 0.43
N PRO A 60 -15.30 -8.25 -0.69
CA PRO A 60 -14.43 -8.69 -1.77
C PRO A 60 -13.57 -7.55 -2.36
N VAL A 61 -14.17 -6.38 -2.58
CA VAL A 61 -13.47 -5.20 -3.09
C VAL A 61 -12.48 -4.65 -2.05
N ARG A 62 -12.87 -4.56 -0.77
CA ARG A 62 -11.97 -4.13 0.31
C ARG A 62 -10.77 -5.05 0.43
N THR A 63 -10.98 -6.36 0.36
CA THR A 63 -9.92 -7.37 0.48
C THR A 63 -8.97 -7.31 -0.73
N ALA A 64 -9.50 -7.12 -1.94
CA ALA A 64 -8.69 -6.92 -3.14
C ALA A 64 -7.79 -5.67 -3.06
N LYS A 65 -8.32 -4.55 -2.55
CA LYS A 65 -7.54 -3.33 -2.31
C LYS A 65 -6.48 -3.54 -1.22
N ALA A 66 -6.85 -4.20 -0.12
CA ALA A 66 -5.93 -4.53 0.96
C ALA A 66 -4.77 -5.40 0.48
N MET A 67 -5.04 -6.41 -0.35
CA MET A 67 -3.99 -7.27 -0.91
C MET A 67 -3.01 -6.47 -1.77
N GLN A 68 -3.50 -5.61 -2.67
CA GLN A 68 -2.62 -4.75 -3.48
C GLN A 68 -1.75 -3.82 -2.62
N PHE A 69 -2.31 -3.29 -1.53
CA PHE A 69 -1.54 -2.50 -0.58
C PHE A 69 -0.48 -3.37 0.12
N LEU A 70 -0.86 -4.50 0.71
CA LEU A 70 0.09 -5.35 1.42
C LEU A 70 1.23 -5.87 0.53
N THR A 71 1.02 -5.91 -0.79
CA THR A 71 2.02 -6.35 -1.77
C THR A 71 2.59 -5.23 -2.65
N TYR A 72 2.34 -3.93 -2.36
CA TYR A 72 2.81 -2.84 -3.24
C TYR A 72 4.35 -2.78 -3.31
N GLY A 73 5.02 -3.30 -2.28
CA GLY A 73 6.48 -3.35 -2.17
C GLY A 73 7.19 -3.99 -3.36
N TYR A 74 6.55 -4.95 -4.05
CA TYR A 74 7.13 -5.59 -5.25
C TYR A 74 7.36 -4.63 -6.42
N GLY A 75 6.60 -3.52 -6.48
CA GLY A 75 6.74 -2.51 -7.51
C GLY A 75 7.75 -1.40 -7.18
N LEU A 76 8.38 -1.44 -6.00
CA LEU A 76 9.29 -0.41 -5.54
C LEU A 76 10.72 -0.68 -5.99
N ASN A 77 11.49 0.39 -6.20
CA ASN A 77 12.93 0.31 -6.39
C ASN A 77 13.64 0.81 -5.11
N PRO A 78 14.24 -0.07 -4.30
CA PRO A 78 14.88 0.31 -3.03
C PRO A 78 16.07 1.25 -3.23
N GLU A 79 16.81 1.13 -4.34
CA GLU A 79 17.95 1.99 -4.64
C GLU A 79 17.51 3.46 -4.79
N LYS A 80 16.44 3.69 -5.54
CA LYS A 80 15.86 5.04 -5.71
C LYS A 80 15.40 5.63 -4.38
N ILE A 81 14.76 4.82 -3.55
CA ILE A 81 14.26 5.25 -2.23
C ILE A 81 15.42 5.67 -1.33
N VAL A 82 16.50 4.91 -1.30
CA VAL A 82 17.67 5.22 -0.46
C VAL A 82 18.41 6.46 -0.97
N GLN A 83 18.59 6.60 -2.28
CA GLN A 83 19.31 7.73 -2.89
C GLN A 83 18.69 9.09 -2.57
N GLU A 84 17.36 9.18 -2.45
CA GLU A 84 16.66 10.43 -2.10
C GLU A 84 16.94 10.90 -0.66
N ALA A 85 17.46 10.03 0.20
CA ALA A 85 17.70 10.29 1.62
C ALA A 85 19.18 10.22 2.02
N MET A 86 20.11 10.32 1.05
CA MET A 86 21.55 10.33 1.32
C MET A 86 22.05 11.76 1.61
N PHE A 87 22.79 11.90 2.71
CA PHE A 87 23.44 13.15 3.11
C PHE A 87 24.90 12.89 3.46
N LYS A 88 25.75 13.89 3.20
CA LYS A 88 27.16 13.84 3.59
C LYS A 88 27.31 14.46 4.98
N GLU A 89 27.68 13.64 5.95
CA GLU A 89 27.94 14.05 7.33
C GLU A 89 29.31 13.49 7.75
N GLU A 90 30.14 14.28 8.43
CA GLU A 90 31.37 13.76 9.06
C GLU A 90 31.03 13.15 10.43
N TYR A 91 30.47 11.94 10.41
CA TYR A 91 30.14 11.17 11.61
C TYR A 91 30.81 9.79 11.56
N GLN A 92 31.53 9.42 12.62
CA GLN A 92 32.37 8.19 12.65
C GLN A 92 31.95 7.18 13.72
N HIS A 93 30.77 7.33 14.32
CA HIS A 93 30.24 6.39 15.30
C HIS A 93 29.10 5.53 14.72
N MET A 94 28.75 4.45 15.42
CA MET A 94 27.64 3.57 15.03
C MET A 94 26.30 4.29 15.20
N VAL A 95 25.47 4.26 14.15
CA VAL A 95 24.07 4.67 14.22
C VAL A 95 23.22 3.41 14.28
N ILE A 96 22.37 3.30 15.30
CA ILE A 96 21.40 2.21 15.45
C ILE A 96 20.00 2.79 15.32
N VAL A 97 19.25 2.29 14.36
CA VAL A 97 17.80 2.42 14.32
C VAL A 97 17.24 1.05 14.68
N LYS A 98 16.44 1.00 15.73
CA LYS A 98 15.87 -0.23 16.28
C LYS A 98 14.37 -0.03 16.53
N ASP A 99 13.69 -1.13 16.79
CA ASP A 99 12.27 -1.14 17.10
C ASP A 99 11.40 -0.64 15.94
N ILE A 100 11.83 -0.86 14.70
CA ILE A 100 11.06 -0.49 13.50
C ILE A 100 9.90 -1.49 13.37
N GLU A 101 8.65 -1.00 13.43
CA GLU A 101 7.48 -1.86 13.24
C GLU A 101 7.43 -2.43 11.82
N ILE A 102 7.26 -3.74 11.72
CA ILE A 102 7.14 -4.45 10.44
C ILE A 102 5.82 -5.21 10.43
N TYR A 103 5.07 -5.02 9.35
CA TYR A 103 3.88 -5.78 8.98
C TYR A 103 4.14 -6.42 7.64
N SER A 104 3.99 -7.74 7.56
CA SER A 104 4.19 -8.48 6.31
C SER A 104 3.27 -9.69 6.23
N LEU A 105 3.30 -10.42 5.12
CA LEU A 105 2.53 -11.62 4.87
C LEU A 105 3.45 -12.83 4.77
N CYS A 106 3.12 -13.91 5.48
CA CYS A 106 3.81 -15.18 5.32
C CYS A 106 3.34 -15.84 4.02
N GLU A 107 4.25 -16.08 3.08
CA GLU A 107 3.93 -16.64 1.76
C GLU A 107 3.31 -18.04 1.81
N HIS A 108 3.62 -18.84 2.84
CA HIS A 108 3.12 -20.19 2.98
C HIS A 108 1.61 -20.25 3.29
N HIS A 109 1.07 -19.22 3.95
CA HIS A 109 -0.30 -19.23 4.47
C HIS A 109 -1.10 -17.99 4.07
N ILE A 110 -0.44 -16.96 3.56
CA ILE A 110 -1.00 -15.63 3.27
C ILE A 110 -1.64 -15.04 4.55
N LEU A 111 -0.98 -15.28 5.69
CA LEU A 111 -1.37 -14.73 6.99
C LEU A 111 -0.36 -13.66 7.43
N PRO A 112 -0.82 -12.59 8.11
CA PRO A 112 0.09 -11.58 8.61
C PRO A 112 1.09 -12.13 9.62
N PHE A 113 2.33 -11.66 9.55
CA PHE A 113 3.26 -11.70 10.67
C PHE A 113 3.70 -10.28 11.00
N ILE A 114 3.81 -10.00 12.29
CA ILE A 114 4.05 -8.66 12.83
C ILE A 114 5.24 -8.75 13.77
N GLY A 115 6.16 -7.81 13.64
CA GLY A 115 7.38 -7.82 14.44
C GLY A 115 8.11 -6.49 14.43
N LYS A 116 9.36 -6.54 14.86
CA LYS A 116 10.27 -5.39 14.87
C LYS A 116 11.61 -5.76 14.27
N ALA A 117 12.24 -4.80 13.58
CA ALA A 117 13.64 -4.86 13.15
C ALA A 117 14.52 -3.91 13.96
#